data_AF-I3ZLN0-F1
#
_entry.id   AF-I3ZLN0-F1
#
_cell.length_a   1.000
_cell.length_b   1.000
_cell.length_c   1.000
_cell.angle_alpha   90.00
_cell.angle_beta   90.00
_cell.angle_gamma   90.00
#
_symmetry.space_group_name_H-M   'P 1'
#
loop_
_entity.id
_entity.type
_entity.pdbx_description
1 polymer ?
#
loop_
_entity_poly.entity_id
_entity_poly.type
_entity_poly.pdbx_seq_one_letter_code
_entity_poly.pdbx_strand_id
1 'polypeptide(L)'
;MRTSSYLRLSSLLLLAGCASNAGVERSIAGDAAAVPPNTVMLSQMMRELSAQPGFTEQLLSFINKGEKNGAFLTPDLFDTFRKLVLGKDWSGLDRFPGWTIHRVTQTVHIGESLMSKSNDPVAASDRVHLGPYALDKTMTESLDAPSDRPAFSDQGLVTKLTADVTNGDGGDPKIAPMHAESARLAEVMNRLSLNGYQSTAPFTASINGETATSPQQLVQALVATGHEVTVADARYFANFGHFHYNGKDVEMPFFLDSQIAVPTDHWWQRSHRLLVPVAHAEYEWLVRGPKINADVTFYFGIDGRAEFRTNDQLNQPWVMGRHAHEYTGADAIEVTRLTGQMMRAYAYLHAAHPQLPFGGYYTLGVCQDVVGAIEMRMTGKTTLFPNTAKTEFFRDQPDAEITKLMDAVPHDTSGTPPAFERVFGSLPTTDMNAITIPGLRDDLLRSQAALQRGDLRHRYVLTGQVLSIAGVLIASGLVVWLLRFRRSRR
;
A
#
# COMPACT_ATOMS: atom_id res chain seq x y z
N MET A 1 -22.61 -44.74 61.07
CA MET A 1 -21.59 -43.68 60.98
C MET A 1 -21.16 -43.52 59.53
N ARG A 2 -21.01 -42.26 59.11
CA ARG A 2 -20.41 -41.68 57.87
C ARG A 2 -19.27 -42.52 57.24
N THR A 3 -18.91 -42.50 55.94
CA THR A 3 -19.28 -41.77 54.71
C THR A 3 -18.48 -42.42 53.56
N SER A 4 -19.00 -42.30 52.33
CA SER A 4 -18.41 -42.66 51.03
C SER A 4 -16.97 -42.20 50.76
N SER A 5 -16.27 -42.92 49.88
CA SER A 5 -15.44 -42.33 48.81
C SER A 5 -15.22 -43.33 47.66
N TYR A 6 -15.59 -42.89 46.47
CA TYR A 6 -15.65 -43.63 45.22
C TYR A 6 -14.32 -43.60 44.43
N LEU A 7 -14.10 -44.69 43.70
CA LEU A 7 -13.43 -44.84 42.39
C LEU A 7 -12.70 -43.64 41.76
N ARG A 8 -11.47 -43.92 41.28
CA ARG A 8 -11.00 -43.78 39.87
C ARG A 8 -9.58 -44.36 39.77
N LEU A 9 -9.42 -45.60 39.32
CA LEU A 9 -9.03 -45.98 37.94
C LEU A 9 -7.91 -45.11 37.35
N SER A 10 -6.67 -45.58 37.51
CA SER A 10 -5.49 -45.12 36.81
C SER A 10 -4.77 -46.34 36.23
N SER A 11 -5.05 -46.71 34.98
CA SER A 11 -4.26 -47.66 34.18
C SER A 11 -4.70 -47.61 32.71
N LEU A 12 -3.70 -47.67 31.82
CA LEU A 12 -3.71 -47.80 30.35
C LEU A 12 -3.85 -46.55 29.49
N LEU A 13 -2.71 -46.07 28.96
CA LEU A 13 -2.33 -46.38 27.56
C LEU A 13 -0.87 -45.98 27.28
N LEU A 14 -0.04 -47.00 27.14
CA LEU A 14 1.23 -47.03 26.42
C LEU A 14 0.89 -47.47 24.98
N LEU A 15 1.06 -46.60 23.99
CA LEU A 15 1.15 -46.96 22.57
C LEU A 15 1.99 -45.90 21.84
N ALA A 16 3.12 -46.35 21.28
CA ALA A 16 3.85 -45.90 20.09
C ALA A 16 4.17 -44.39 19.94
N GLY A 17 5.40 -43.94 19.68
CA GLY A 17 6.42 -44.56 18.83
C GLY A 17 6.29 -44.04 17.39
N CYS A 18 7.27 -43.25 16.98
CA CYS A 18 7.65 -42.93 15.59
C CYS A 18 6.75 -41.99 14.76
N ALA A 19 7.38 -40.92 14.26
CA ALA A 19 6.98 -40.08 13.12
C ALA A 19 5.61 -39.39 13.24
N SER A 20 5.52 -38.07 13.19
CA SER A 20 6.11 -37.22 12.17
C SER A 20 6.36 -35.83 12.73
N ASN A 21 7.36 -35.15 12.19
CA ASN A 21 7.34 -33.70 12.03
C ASN A 21 5.89 -33.24 11.87
N ALA A 22 5.30 -32.59 12.86
CA ALA A 22 4.02 -31.93 12.70
C ALA A 22 4.29 -30.69 11.84
N GLY A 23 4.51 -30.94 10.56
CA GLY A 23 4.58 -29.96 9.50
C GLY A 23 3.21 -29.31 9.40
N VAL A 24 3.03 -28.24 10.18
CA VAL A 24 1.99 -27.25 10.01
C VAL A 24 2.66 -25.96 9.53
N GLU A 25 3.52 -26.11 8.51
CA GLU A 25 4.11 -25.03 7.73
C GLU A 25 3.77 -25.12 6.23
N ARG A 26 2.76 -25.94 5.86
CA ARG A 26 2.04 -25.70 4.59
C ARG A 26 1.02 -24.59 4.82
N SER A 27 1.53 -23.39 5.05
CA SER A 27 0.77 -22.17 5.25
C SER A 27 1.58 -21.07 4.57
N ILE A 28 1.16 -20.68 3.36
CA ILE A 28 1.77 -19.64 2.53
C ILE A 28 3.16 -20.07 1.99
N ALA A 29 4.21 -20.22 2.79
CA ALA A 29 5.61 -20.36 2.32
C ALA A 29 6.04 -21.69 1.62
N GLY A 30 5.12 -22.56 1.17
CA GLY A 30 5.44 -23.96 0.82
C GLY A 30 5.56 -24.33 -0.67
N ASP A 31 5.21 -23.44 -1.60
CA ASP A 31 5.13 -23.77 -3.03
C ASP A 31 6.15 -22.98 -3.87
N ALA A 32 7.42 -23.41 -3.82
CA ALA A 32 8.48 -22.81 -4.64
C ALA A 32 8.23 -22.94 -6.16
N ALA A 33 7.33 -23.83 -6.59
CA ALA A 33 6.96 -23.97 -8.00
C ALA A 33 6.02 -22.87 -8.49
N ALA A 34 5.45 -22.05 -7.59
CA ALA A 34 4.60 -20.93 -7.94
C ALA A 34 5.38 -19.67 -8.34
N VAL A 35 6.64 -19.53 -7.91
CA VAL A 35 7.47 -18.32 -8.11
C VAL A 35 7.72 -18.09 -9.61
N PRO A 36 7.64 -16.84 -10.12
CA PRO A 36 7.90 -16.58 -11.53
C PRO A 36 9.31 -17.02 -11.93
N PRO A 37 9.55 -17.34 -13.22
CA PRO A 37 10.90 -17.50 -13.72
C PRO A 37 11.74 -16.26 -13.37
N ASN A 38 12.97 -16.49 -12.90
CA ASN A 38 13.91 -15.43 -12.49
C ASN A 38 13.54 -14.65 -11.20
N THR A 39 12.71 -15.21 -10.33
CA THR A 39 12.42 -14.62 -9.00
C THR A 39 12.88 -15.54 -7.86
N VAL A 40 13.22 -14.97 -6.70
CA VAL A 40 13.52 -15.68 -5.45
C VAL A 40 12.78 -15.04 -4.28
N MET A 41 12.44 -15.82 -3.25
CA MET A 41 11.84 -15.27 -2.03
C MET A 41 12.86 -14.47 -1.22
N LEU A 42 12.42 -13.42 -0.52
CA LEU A 42 13.25 -12.72 0.46
C LEU A 42 13.87 -13.70 1.48
N SER A 43 13.09 -14.66 2.00
CA SER A 43 13.62 -15.63 2.96
C SER A 43 14.70 -16.55 2.40
N GLN A 44 14.68 -16.83 1.08
CA GLN A 44 15.72 -17.58 0.43
C GLN A 44 17.02 -16.76 0.37
N MET A 45 16.95 -15.52 -0.13
CA MET A 45 18.10 -14.61 -0.14
C MET A 45 18.69 -14.46 1.27
N MET A 46 17.84 -14.23 2.29
CA MET A 46 18.28 -14.08 3.66
C MET A 46 18.90 -15.34 4.25
N ARG A 47 18.39 -16.53 3.93
CA ARG A 47 18.95 -17.79 4.40
C ARG A 47 20.36 -18.03 3.85
N GLU A 48 20.59 -17.71 2.58
CA GLU A 48 21.87 -17.89 1.92
C GLU A 48 22.90 -16.83 2.38
N LEU A 49 22.47 -15.58 2.54
CA LEU A 49 23.37 -14.46 2.83
C LEU A 49 23.55 -14.15 4.32
N SER A 50 22.64 -14.55 5.20
CA SER A 50 22.76 -14.27 6.65
C SER A 50 23.97 -14.92 7.32
N ALA A 51 24.58 -15.94 6.68
CA ALA A 51 25.83 -16.55 7.13
C ALA A 51 27.08 -15.73 6.73
N GLN A 52 26.95 -14.79 5.79
CA GLN A 52 28.06 -13.94 5.36
C GLN A 52 28.33 -12.87 6.43
N PRO A 53 29.58 -12.72 6.91
CA PRO A 53 29.91 -11.73 7.92
C PRO A 53 29.52 -10.30 7.50
N GLY A 54 28.71 -9.62 8.32
CA GLY A 54 28.32 -8.21 8.14
C GLY A 54 27.16 -7.95 7.18
N PHE A 55 26.67 -8.96 6.44
CA PHE A 55 25.57 -8.77 5.49
C PHE A 55 24.27 -8.34 6.19
N THR A 56 23.91 -9.05 7.26
CA THR A 56 22.65 -8.80 7.98
C THR A 56 22.62 -7.37 8.53
N GLU A 57 23.72 -6.91 9.12
CA GLU A 57 23.87 -5.55 9.65
C GLU A 57 23.80 -4.50 8.53
N GLN A 58 24.41 -4.79 7.38
CA GLN A 58 24.38 -3.89 6.23
C GLN A 58 22.95 -3.77 5.66
N LEU A 59 22.23 -4.87 5.50
CA LEU A 59 20.85 -4.87 5.02
C LEU A 59 19.92 -4.16 6.01
N LEU A 60 20.04 -4.47 7.30
CA LEU A 60 19.24 -3.81 8.34
C LEU A 60 19.55 -2.32 8.40
N SER A 61 20.82 -1.93 8.26
CA SER A 61 21.20 -0.51 8.15
C SER A 61 20.62 0.14 6.90
N PHE A 62 20.58 -0.57 5.77
CA PHE A 62 20.00 -0.08 4.53
C PHE A 62 18.50 0.16 4.65
N ILE A 63 17.74 -0.79 5.19
CA ILE A 63 16.30 -0.68 5.43
C ILE A 63 16.01 0.43 6.46
N ASN A 64 16.81 0.52 7.54
CA ASN A 64 16.61 1.52 8.59
C ASN A 64 16.87 2.97 8.12
N LYS A 65 17.50 3.18 6.95
CA LYS A 65 17.67 4.52 6.38
C LYS A 65 16.39 5.10 5.77
N GLY A 66 15.28 4.36 5.79
CA GLY A 66 13.89 4.84 5.97
C GLY A 66 13.26 5.66 4.84
N GLU A 67 13.81 6.83 4.51
CA GLU A 67 13.16 7.79 3.59
C GLU A 67 13.77 7.77 2.18
N LYS A 68 15.06 7.49 2.04
CA LYS A 68 15.74 7.53 0.73
C LYS A 68 15.69 6.23 -0.07
N ASN A 69 15.25 5.14 0.56
CA ASN A 69 15.45 3.77 0.06
C ASN A 69 14.15 2.96 -0.12
N GLY A 70 12.98 3.61 -0.20
CA GLY A 70 11.74 2.95 -0.64
C GLY A 70 10.99 2.09 0.39
N ALA A 71 11.56 1.77 1.56
CA ALA A 71 10.89 0.99 2.61
C ALA A 71 10.90 1.71 3.96
N PHE A 72 9.80 2.38 4.31
CA PHE A 72 9.64 2.93 5.65
C PHE A 72 8.96 1.93 6.58
N LEU A 73 9.74 1.37 7.52
CA LEU A 73 9.23 0.59 8.64
C LEU A 73 9.22 1.47 9.89
N THR A 74 8.09 1.52 10.60
CA THR A 74 8.04 2.12 11.94
C THR A 74 9.04 1.40 12.87
N PRO A 75 9.52 2.01 13.97
CA PRO A 75 10.47 1.36 14.87
C PRO A 75 10.04 -0.04 15.33
N ASP A 76 8.75 -0.24 15.61
CA ASP A 76 8.19 -1.54 16.00
C ASP A 76 8.15 -2.54 14.83
N LEU A 77 7.82 -2.09 13.62
CA LEU A 77 7.87 -2.93 12.42
C LEU A 77 9.30 -3.34 12.10
N PHE A 78 10.25 -2.41 12.19
CA PHE A 78 11.67 -2.66 11.99
C PHE A 78 12.23 -3.63 13.04
N ASP A 79 11.90 -3.44 14.31
CA ASP A 79 12.32 -4.36 15.37
C ASP A 79 11.72 -5.77 15.17
N THR A 80 10.47 -5.86 14.71
CA THR A 80 9.84 -7.13 14.34
C THR A 80 10.57 -7.80 13.18
N PHE A 81 10.83 -7.06 12.10
CA PHE A 81 11.60 -7.53 10.94
C PHE A 81 12.99 -8.03 11.37
N ARG A 82 13.71 -7.23 12.16
CA ARG A 82 15.02 -7.58 12.72
C ARG A 82 14.97 -8.86 13.54
N LYS A 83 13.95 -9.04 14.39
CA LYS A 83 13.78 -10.27 15.20
C LYS A 83 13.57 -11.50 14.32
N LEU A 84 12.80 -11.39 13.24
CA LEU A 84 12.60 -12.50 12.30
C LEU A 84 13.93 -12.89 11.64
N VAL A 85 14.67 -11.89 11.13
CA VAL A 85 15.96 -12.12 10.46
C VAL A 85 17.00 -12.72 11.42
N LEU A 86 17.21 -12.10 12.60
CA LEU A 86 18.19 -12.57 13.58
C LEU A 86 17.79 -13.91 14.22
N GLY A 87 16.49 -14.13 14.39
CA GLY A 87 15.92 -15.39 14.87
C GLY A 87 15.91 -16.50 13.82
N LYS A 88 16.28 -16.20 12.57
CA LYS A 88 16.21 -17.12 11.42
C LYS A 88 14.80 -17.68 11.17
N ASP A 89 13.78 -16.88 11.49
CA ASP A 89 12.37 -17.20 11.25
C ASP A 89 12.01 -16.85 9.80
N TRP A 90 12.42 -17.73 8.88
CA TRP A 90 12.26 -17.55 7.45
C TRP A 90 10.81 -17.60 6.99
N SER A 91 9.99 -18.45 7.62
CA SER A 91 8.56 -18.54 7.29
C SER A 91 7.78 -17.34 7.82
N GLY A 92 8.18 -16.77 8.96
CA GLY A 92 7.67 -15.50 9.46
C GLY A 92 8.04 -14.33 8.55
N LEU A 93 9.25 -14.35 7.97
CA LEU A 93 9.71 -13.32 7.03
C LEU A 93 8.88 -13.28 5.74
N ASP A 94 8.54 -14.45 5.18
CA ASP A 94 7.66 -14.58 4.00
C ASP A 94 6.18 -14.23 4.29
N ARG A 95 5.88 -13.76 5.50
CA ARG A 95 4.53 -13.33 5.92
C ARG A 95 4.56 -11.97 6.61
N PHE A 96 5.69 -11.26 6.52
CA PHE A 96 5.92 -10.02 7.24
C PHE A 96 5.06 -8.86 6.68
N PRO A 97 4.51 -7.98 7.54
CA PRO A 97 4.40 -8.12 9.00
C PRO A 97 3.24 -9.02 9.42
N GLY A 98 2.26 -9.27 8.55
CA GLY A 98 1.06 -10.05 8.86
C GLY A 98 0.18 -9.36 9.90
N TRP A 99 0.19 -8.02 9.91
CA TRP A 99 -0.55 -7.20 10.87
C TRP A 99 -1.79 -6.62 10.23
N THR A 100 -2.84 -6.39 11.03
CA THR A 100 -3.98 -5.57 10.60
C THR A 100 -3.52 -4.13 10.38
N ILE A 101 -4.11 -3.41 9.42
CA ILE A 101 -3.78 -2.01 9.18
C ILE A 101 -3.97 -1.12 10.43
N HIS A 102 -4.99 -1.38 11.26
CA HIS A 102 -5.15 -0.73 12.56
C HIS A 102 -3.87 -0.76 13.42
N ARG A 103 -3.23 -1.93 13.52
CA ARG A 103 -2.00 -2.11 14.27
C ARG A 103 -0.83 -1.39 13.61
N VAL A 104 -0.73 -1.43 12.29
CA VAL A 104 0.29 -0.66 11.54
C VAL A 104 0.15 0.82 11.87
N THR A 105 -1.05 1.39 11.75
CA THR A 105 -1.32 2.81 12.00
C THR A 105 -1.10 3.25 13.45
N GLN A 106 -1.30 2.36 14.42
CA GLN A 106 -0.95 2.64 15.82
C GLN A 106 0.56 2.83 16.00
N THR A 107 1.38 2.00 15.35
CA THR A 107 2.83 2.14 15.43
C THR A 107 3.33 3.39 14.72
N VAL A 108 2.66 3.78 13.62
CA VAL A 108 2.95 5.05 12.96
C VAL A 108 2.71 6.19 13.95
N HIS A 109 1.54 6.27 14.57
CA HIS A 109 1.19 7.34 15.51
C HIS A 109 2.17 7.48 16.69
N ILE A 110 2.63 6.36 17.25
CA ILE A 110 3.66 6.37 18.29
C ILE A 110 4.96 6.94 17.73
N GLY A 111 5.36 6.51 16.53
CA GLY A 111 6.50 7.08 15.79
C GLY A 111 6.36 8.59 15.59
N GLU A 112 5.19 9.08 15.15
CA GLU A 112 4.92 10.52 14.97
C GLU A 112 5.09 11.30 16.28
N SER A 113 4.72 10.71 17.41
CA SER A 113 4.85 11.36 18.72
C SER A 113 6.30 11.49 19.19
N LEU A 114 7.19 10.62 18.71
CA LEU A 114 8.59 10.52 19.13
C LEU A 114 9.55 11.26 18.18
N MET A 115 9.18 11.46 16.92
CA MET A 115 9.99 12.21 15.96
C MET A 115 9.94 13.72 16.23
N SER A 116 11.08 14.39 16.04
CA SER A 116 11.17 15.85 16.18
C SER A 116 10.24 16.52 15.16
N LYS A 117 9.20 17.21 15.65
CA LYS A 117 8.28 17.98 14.83
C LYS A 117 8.98 19.24 14.34
N SER A 118 9.28 19.32 13.05
CA SER A 118 9.53 20.63 12.44
C SER A 118 8.20 21.34 12.26
N ASN A 119 8.12 22.58 12.72
CA ASN A 119 7.00 23.47 12.43
C ASN A 119 7.41 24.51 11.37
N ASP A 120 8.50 24.24 10.65
CA ASP A 120 8.95 25.14 9.61
C ASP A 120 7.89 25.18 8.51
N PRO A 121 7.55 26.37 7.98
CA PRO A 121 6.61 26.48 6.88
C PRO A 121 7.07 25.62 5.70
N VAL A 122 6.18 24.75 5.21
CA VAL A 122 6.41 23.93 4.02
C VAL A 122 5.82 24.66 2.83
N ALA A 123 6.66 25.05 1.86
CA ALA A 123 6.18 25.60 0.60
C ALA A 123 5.63 24.49 -0.29
N ALA A 124 4.68 24.82 -1.17
CA ALA A 124 4.15 23.84 -2.12
C ALA A 124 5.25 23.26 -3.02
N SER A 125 6.27 24.05 -3.39
CA SER A 125 7.44 23.62 -4.16
C SER A 125 8.32 22.59 -3.45
N ASP A 126 8.20 22.44 -2.12
CA ASP A 126 8.97 21.44 -1.37
C ASP A 126 8.32 20.04 -1.48
N ARG A 127 7.04 20.00 -1.85
CA ARG A 127 6.18 18.80 -1.88
C ARG A 127 5.59 18.49 -3.25
N VAL A 128 5.82 19.36 -4.22
CA VAL A 128 5.37 19.20 -5.61
C VAL A 128 6.54 19.53 -6.54
N HIS A 129 6.87 18.61 -7.45
CA HIS A 129 7.89 18.80 -8.46
C HIS A 129 7.34 19.64 -9.61
N LEU A 130 7.82 20.89 -9.68
CA LEU A 130 7.37 21.88 -10.67
C LEU A 130 8.34 22.01 -11.86
N GLY A 131 9.41 21.23 -11.91
CA GLY A 131 10.45 21.39 -12.92
C GLY A 131 11.01 22.82 -12.94
N PRO A 132 11.08 23.48 -14.12
CA PRO A 132 11.57 24.85 -14.24
C PRO A 132 10.52 25.92 -13.90
N TYR A 133 9.30 25.55 -13.52
CA TYR A 133 8.20 26.50 -13.35
C TYR A 133 8.18 27.10 -11.95
N ALA A 134 8.16 28.43 -11.87
CA ALA A 134 8.03 29.16 -10.62
C ALA A 134 6.56 29.42 -10.27
N LEU A 135 6.25 29.44 -8.97
CA LEU A 135 4.90 29.74 -8.47
C LEU A 135 4.58 31.24 -8.46
N ASP A 136 5.58 32.10 -8.41
CA ASP A 136 5.47 33.56 -8.31
C ASP A 136 5.56 34.28 -9.68
N LYS A 137 5.73 33.54 -10.77
CA LYS A 137 5.84 34.08 -12.13
C LYS A 137 4.71 33.62 -13.03
N THR A 138 4.17 34.57 -13.79
CA THR A 138 3.27 34.26 -14.90
C THR A 138 4.08 33.58 -15.99
N MET A 139 3.69 32.38 -16.40
CA MET A 139 4.39 31.61 -17.43
C MET A 139 3.41 30.90 -18.36
N THR A 140 3.87 30.59 -19.57
CA THR A 140 3.17 29.78 -20.57
C THR A 140 4.12 28.73 -21.09
N GLU A 141 3.74 27.45 -21.00
CA GLU A 141 4.46 26.35 -21.63
C GLU A 141 3.81 26.01 -22.97
N SER A 142 4.59 25.92 -24.05
CA SER A 142 4.09 25.40 -25.33
C SER A 142 4.54 23.94 -25.49
N LEU A 143 3.57 23.06 -25.76
CA LEU A 143 3.79 21.64 -25.99
C LEU A 143 3.92 21.29 -27.48
N ASP A 144 4.04 22.29 -28.36
CA ASP A 144 4.11 22.10 -29.82
C ASP A 144 5.47 21.61 -30.33
N ALA A 145 6.52 21.87 -29.55
CA ALA A 145 7.87 21.39 -29.76
C ALA A 145 8.16 20.15 -28.90
N PRO A 146 9.09 19.27 -29.32
CA PRO A 146 9.59 18.20 -28.46
C PRO A 146 10.13 18.74 -27.14
N SER A 147 10.04 17.93 -26.09
CA SER A 147 10.54 18.23 -24.75
C SER A 147 12.05 18.46 -24.76
N ASP A 148 12.49 19.45 -23.98
CA ASP A 148 13.90 19.75 -23.71
C ASP A 148 14.39 19.12 -22.39
N ARG A 149 13.54 18.33 -21.72
CA ARG A 149 13.90 17.64 -20.48
C ARG A 149 14.96 16.56 -20.76
N PRO A 150 15.84 16.28 -19.78
CA PRO A 150 16.81 15.20 -19.92
C PRO A 150 16.12 13.87 -20.27
N ALA A 151 16.81 13.02 -21.01
CA ALA A 151 16.39 11.64 -21.18
C ALA A 151 16.50 10.86 -19.86
N PHE A 152 15.81 9.72 -19.79
CA PHE A 152 15.90 8.83 -18.64
C PHE A 152 17.36 8.44 -18.34
N SER A 153 17.69 8.35 -17.05
CA SER A 153 19.02 7.96 -16.58
C SER A 153 18.91 6.94 -15.45
N ASP A 154 19.58 5.80 -15.61
CA ASP A 154 19.75 4.80 -14.56
C ASP A 154 20.73 5.23 -13.45
N GLN A 155 21.39 6.39 -13.62
CA GLN A 155 22.43 6.83 -12.71
C GLN A 155 21.87 7.10 -11.31
N GLY A 156 22.26 6.26 -10.35
CA GLY A 156 21.86 6.39 -8.95
C GLY A 156 20.53 5.71 -8.62
N LEU A 157 19.85 5.09 -9.58
CA LEU A 157 18.65 4.29 -9.31
C LEU A 157 19.00 2.94 -8.68
N VAL A 158 20.09 2.32 -9.14
CA VAL A 158 20.54 1.01 -8.66
C VAL A 158 21.68 1.17 -7.65
N THR A 159 21.44 0.77 -6.40
CA THR A 159 22.43 0.75 -5.33
C THR A 159 22.94 -0.67 -5.11
N LYS A 160 24.26 -0.85 -5.17
CA LYS A 160 24.91 -2.12 -4.85
C LYS A 160 25.08 -2.28 -3.33
N LEU A 161 24.51 -3.33 -2.75
CA LEU A 161 24.67 -3.67 -1.33
C LEU A 161 25.87 -4.61 -1.11
N THR A 162 25.91 -5.70 -1.87
CA THR A 162 27.04 -6.66 -1.87
C THR A 162 27.44 -6.99 -3.30
N ALA A 163 28.37 -7.95 -3.50
CA ALA A 163 28.71 -8.44 -4.83
C ALA A 163 27.47 -8.92 -5.62
N ASP A 164 26.52 -9.51 -4.92
CA ASP A 164 25.42 -10.30 -5.48
C ASP A 164 24.04 -9.68 -5.23
N VAL A 165 23.96 -8.61 -4.41
CA VAL A 165 22.71 -7.94 -4.06
C VAL A 165 22.72 -6.48 -4.49
N THR A 166 21.69 -6.09 -5.24
CA THR A 166 21.40 -4.69 -5.59
C THR A 166 19.98 -4.31 -5.15
N ASN A 167 19.74 -3.02 -4.98
CA ASN A 167 18.44 -2.41 -4.71
C ASN A 167 18.14 -1.37 -5.79
N GLY A 168 16.89 -1.33 -6.25
CA GLY A 168 16.41 -0.45 -7.32
C GLY A 168 16.33 -1.19 -8.65
N ASP A 169 15.49 -0.67 -9.53
CA ASP A 169 15.24 -1.21 -10.87
C ASP A 169 15.77 -0.23 -11.93
N GLY A 170 16.12 -0.77 -13.10
CA GLY A 170 16.49 0.03 -14.27
C GLY A 170 15.26 0.56 -15.01
N GLY A 171 15.48 1.29 -16.11
CA GLY A 171 14.41 1.78 -16.97
C GLY A 171 13.58 0.69 -17.63
N ASP A 172 12.26 0.90 -17.68
CA ASP A 172 11.36 0.09 -18.50
C ASP A 172 11.65 0.36 -19.99
N PRO A 173 11.96 -0.66 -20.80
CA PRO A 173 12.36 -0.47 -22.20
C PRO A 173 11.26 0.10 -23.10
N LYS A 174 9.99 0.05 -22.69
CA LYS A 174 8.85 0.61 -23.42
C LYS A 174 8.57 2.05 -22.99
N ILE A 175 8.71 2.36 -21.69
CA ILE A 175 8.28 3.64 -21.13
C ILE A 175 9.44 4.63 -21.00
N ALA A 176 10.62 4.18 -20.56
CA ALA A 176 11.80 5.04 -20.37
C ALA A 176 12.21 5.87 -21.60
N PRO A 177 12.06 5.40 -22.85
CA PRO A 177 12.30 6.25 -24.03
C PRO A 177 11.41 7.49 -24.12
N MET A 178 10.25 7.51 -23.44
CA MET A 178 9.32 8.65 -23.39
C MET A 178 9.57 9.59 -22.21
N HIS A 179 10.53 9.30 -21.34
CA HIS A 179 10.76 10.01 -20.08
C HIS A 179 10.77 11.54 -20.21
N ALA A 180 11.46 12.10 -21.22
CA ALA A 180 11.54 13.54 -21.37
C ALA A 180 10.15 14.19 -21.59
N GLU A 181 9.27 13.54 -22.36
CA GLU A 181 7.90 13.98 -22.58
C GLU A 181 7.02 13.74 -21.35
N SER A 182 7.13 12.57 -20.71
CA SER A 182 6.44 12.24 -19.45
C SER A 182 6.78 13.24 -18.35
N ALA A 183 8.05 13.57 -18.16
CA ALA A 183 8.52 14.51 -17.15
C ALA A 183 7.96 15.91 -17.40
N ARG A 184 8.05 16.41 -18.65
CA ARG A 184 7.47 17.70 -19.02
C ARG A 184 5.96 17.73 -18.77
N LEU A 185 5.23 16.69 -19.18
CA LEU A 185 3.78 16.63 -18.99
C LEU A 185 3.41 16.60 -17.50
N ALA A 186 4.12 15.82 -16.68
CA ALA A 186 3.92 15.76 -15.24
C ALA A 186 4.14 17.13 -14.56
N GLU A 187 5.24 17.81 -14.88
CA GLU A 187 5.55 19.15 -14.35
C GLU A 187 4.49 20.19 -14.74
N VAL A 188 4.00 20.13 -15.99
CA VAL A 188 2.93 21.00 -16.50
C VAL A 188 1.61 20.73 -15.77
N MET A 189 1.23 19.46 -15.61
CA MET A 189 0.02 19.08 -14.87
C MET A 189 0.12 19.50 -13.39
N ASN A 190 1.28 19.34 -12.75
CA ASN A 190 1.54 19.83 -11.41
C ASN A 190 1.38 21.35 -11.32
N ARG A 191 2.00 22.10 -12.24
CA ARG A 191 1.94 23.56 -12.22
C ARG A 191 0.54 24.11 -12.52
N LEU A 192 -0.19 23.50 -13.45
CA LEU A 192 -1.60 23.82 -13.73
C LEU A 192 -2.51 23.52 -12.54
N SER A 193 -2.27 22.41 -11.84
CA SER A 193 -3.03 22.02 -10.64
C SER A 193 -2.90 23.03 -9.50
N LEU A 194 -1.79 23.78 -9.42
CA LEU A 194 -1.59 24.86 -8.44
C LEU A 194 -2.15 26.22 -8.87
N ASN A 195 -2.77 26.37 -10.04
CA ASN A 195 -3.36 27.66 -10.42
C ASN A 195 -4.48 28.10 -9.47
N GLY A 196 -4.26 29.18 -8.73
CA GLY A 196 -5.20 29.68 -7.72
C GLY A 196 -5.02 29.04 -6.34
N TYR A 197 -3.94 28.27 -6.14
CA TYR A 197 -3.44 27.94 -4.82
C TYR A 197 -2.79 29.20 -4.23
N GLN A 198 -3.38 29.78 -3.19
CA GLN A 198 -2.86 31.00 -2.56
C GLN A 198 -2.59 32.11 -3.61
N SER A 199 -1.50 32.86 -3.46
CA SER A 199 -1.10 33.95 -4.38
C SER A 199 -0.24 33.47 -5.56
N THR A 200 -0.40 32.23 -6.03
CA THR A 200 0.33 31.74 -7.22
C THR A 200 0.01 32.59 -8.45
N ALA A 201 1.03 32.96 -9.21
CA ALA A 201 0.86 33.62 -10.49
C ALA A 201 0.22 32.67 -11.53
N PRO A 202 -0.51 33.19 -12.52
CA PRO A 202 -1.13 32.37 -13.55
C PRO A 202 -0.13 31.54 -14.36
N PHE A 203 -0.43 30.27 -14.58
CA PHE A 203 0.28 29.41 -15.52
C PHE A 203 -0.65 28.91 -16.61
N THR A 204 -0.17 28.83 -17.84
CA THR A 204 -0.93 28.26 -18.95
C THR A 204 -0.10 27.25 -19.73
N ALA A 205 -0.76 26.28 -20.34
CA ALA A 205 -0.16 25.38 -21.32
C ALA A 205 -0.86 25.56 -22.67
N SER A 206 -0.12 25.49 -23.77
CA SER A 206 -0.68 25.56 -25.12
C SER A 206 -0.23 24.39 -26.00
N ILE A 207 -1.14 23.95 -26.87
CA ILE A 207 -0.86 22.91 -27.88
C ILE A 207 -1.73 23.14 -29.11
N ASN A 208 -1.11 23.23 -30.29
CA ASN A 208 -1.75 23.52 -31.58
C ASN A 208 -2.74 24.70 -31.52
N GLY A 209 -2.39 25.75 -30.78
CA GLY A 209 -3.23 26.95 -30.60
C GLY A 209 -4.33 26.85 -29.54
N GLU A 210 -4.62 25.65 -29.02
CA GLU A 210 -5.46 25.49 -27.83
C GLU A 210 -4.70 25.93 -26.58
N THR A 211 -5.40 26.48 -25.58
CA THR A 211 -4.81 26.96 -24.33
C THR A 211 -5.55 26.38 -23.14
N ALA A 212 -4.80 25.91 -22.14
CA ALA A 212 -5.29 25.33 -20.91
C ALA A 212 -4.77 26.09 -19.69
N THR A 213 -5.67 26.34 -18.73
CA THR A 213 -5.37 26.95 -17.41
C THR A 213 -5.54 25.95 -16.27
N SER A 214 -5.89 24.69 -16.58
CA SER A 214 -6.02 23.61 -15.60
C SER A 214 -5.69 22.24 -16.23
N PRO A 215 -5.42 21.20 -15.43
CA PRO A 215 -5.08 19.87 -15.95
C PRO A 215 -6.17 19.27 -16.84
N GLN A 216 -7.44 19.41 -16.45
CA GLN A 216 -8.56 18.88 -17.24
C GLN A 216 -8.76 19.63 -18.57
N GLN A 217 -8.47 20.93 -18.61
CA GLN A 217 -8.47 21.70 -19.86
C GLN A 217 -7.30 21.26 -20.76
N LEU A 218 -6.15 20.88 -20.18
CA LEU A 218 -5.03 20.35 -20.95
C LEU A 218 -5.39 19.00 -21.58
N VAL A 219 -6.02 18.09 -20.83
CA VAL A 219 -6.51 16.81 -21.39
C VAL A 219 -7.54 17.07 -22.49
N GLN A 220 -8.47 18.01 -22.29
CA GLN A 220 -9.42 18.41 -23.33
C GLN A 220 -8.73 18.93 -24.59
N ALA A 221 -7.70 19.78 -24.45
CA ALA A 221 -6.91 20.31 -25.56
C ALA A 221 -6.12 19.21 -26.29
N LEU A 222 -5.55 18.24 -25.57
CA LEU A 222 -4.88 17.07 -26.16
C LEU A 222 -5.84 16.27 -27.03
N VAL A 223 -7.04 15.96 -26.52
CA VAL A 223 -8.09 15.26 -27.27
C VAL A 223 -8.54 16.06 -28.49
N ALA A 224 -8.81 17.36 -28.34
CA ALA A 224 -9.23 18.23 -29.43
C ALA A 224 -8.20 18.34 -30.56
N THR A 225 -6.91 18.15 -30.24
CA THR A 225 -5.79 18.22 -31.18
C THR A 225 -5.37 16.86 -31.73
N GLY A 226 -6.19 15.83 -31.52
CA GLY A 226 -6.02 14.50 -32.14
C GLY A 226 -5.18 13.53 -31.33
N HIS A 227 -4.96 13.76 -30.04
CA HIS A 227 -4.34 12.78 -29.15
C HIS A 227 -5.40 11.82 -28.57
N GLU A 228 -5.02 10.57 -28.42
CA GLU A 228 -5.71 9.60 -27.58
C GLU A 228 -5.22 9.79 -26.13
N VAL A 229 -6.16 9.95 -25.21
CA VAL A 229 -5.86 10.07 -23.77
C VAL A 229 -6.73 9.08 -23.02
N THR A 230 -6.07 8.10 -22.40
CA THR A 230 -6.69 7.14 -21.48
C THR A 230 -6.16 7.41 -20.08
N VAL A 231 -7.05 7.41 -19.09
CA VAL A 231 -6.67 7.44 -17.67
C VAL A 231 -7.04 6.09 -17.06
N ALA A 232 -6.07 5.35 -16.54
CA ALA A 232 -6.27 4.02 -15.97
C ALA A 232 -6.16 4.05 -14.44
N ASP A 233 -7.10 3.40 -13.73
CA ASP A 233 -6.94 3.00 -12.32
C ASP A 233 -6.06 1.74 -12.30
N ALA A 234 -4.75 1.93 -12.12
CA ALA A 234 -3.77 0.86 -12.15
C ALA A 234 -3.51 0.30 -10.76
N ARG A 235 -3.41 -1.03 -10.65
CA ARG A 235 -3.27 -1.76 -9.38
C ARG A 235 -2.16 -2.79 -9.45
N TYR A 236 -1.34 -2.76 -8.41
CA TYR A 236 -0.09 -3.50 -8.27
C TYR A 236 0.00 -4.09 -6.86
N PHE A 237 0.82 -5.13 -6.66
CA PHE A 237 1.34 -5.37 -5.31
C PHE A 237 2.43 -4.33 -4.98
N ALA A 238 2.38 -3.74 -3.80
CA ALA A 238 3.42 -2.81 -3.37
C ALA A 238 4.74 -3.56 -3.18
N ASN A 239 5.79 -3.12 -3.88
CA ASN A 239 7.15 -3.57 -3.68
C ASN A 239 7.93 -2.50 -2.92
N PHE A 240 8.28 -2.77 -1.66
CA PHE A 240 9.12 -1.86 -0.88
C PHE A 240 10.60 -2.23 -0.94
N GLY A 241 10.90 -3.46 -1.40
CA GLY A 241 12.25 -4.01 -1.35
C GLY A 241 13.09 -3.68 -2.59
N HIS A 242 12.50 -3.76 -3.79
CA HIS A 242 13.18 -3.59 -5.08
C HIS A 242 14.55 -4.28 -5.12
N PHE A 243 14.69 -5.44 -4.48
CA PHE A 243 15.97 -6.13 -4.37
C PHE A 243 16.15 -7.07 -5.56
N HIS A 244 17.41 -7.23 -5.95
CA HIS A 244 17.87 -8.25 -6.88
C HIS A 244 18.95 -9.08 -6.22
N TYR A 245 18.88 -10.40 -6.36
CA TYR A 245 19.88 -11.34 -5.84
C TYR A 245 20.35 -12.28 -6.96
N ASN A 246 21.66 -12.25 -7.27
CA ASN A 246 22.25 -13.02 -8.38
C ASN A 246 21.53 -12.79 -9.72
N GLY A 247 21.09 -11.55 -9.99
CA GLY A 247 20.35 -11.19 -11.20
C GLY A 247 18.89 -11.66 -11.23
N LYS A 248 18.36 -12.15 -10.11
CA LYS A 248 16.96 -12.53 -9.93
C LYS A 248 16.22 -11.49 -9.10
N ASP A 249 14.98 -11.22 -9.44
CA ASP A 249 14.10 -10.37 -8.65
C ASP A 249 13.84 -11.01 -7.28
N VAL A 250 13.80 -10.20 -6.23
CA VAL A 250 13.49 -10.68 -4.88
C VAL A 250 12.04 -10.35 -4.55
N GLU A 251 11.24 -11.39 -4.40
CA GLU A 251 9.86 -11.29 -3.94
C GLU A 251 9.82 -10.92 -2.45
N MET A 252 9.36 -9.70 -2.16
CA MET A 252 9.28 -9.13 -0.81
C MET A 252 7.90 -8.47 -0.58
N PRO A 253 6.80 -9.23 -0.60
CA PRO A 253 5.47 -8.71 -0.27
C PRO A 253 5.41 -8.22 1.18
N PHE A 254 4.79 -7.06 1.37
CA PHE A 254 4.41 -6.58 2.70
C PHE A 254 2.97 -7.02 2.99
N PHE A 255 2.79 -7.99 3.88
CA PHE A 255 1.49 -8.59 4.15
C PHE A 255 0.66 -7.85 5.19
N LEU A 256 -0.60 -7.60 4.84
CA LEU A 256 -1.64 -7.19 5.76
C LEU A 256 -2.57 -8.34 6.11
N ASP A 257 -2.99 -8.35 7.37
CA ASP A 257 -4.06 -9.22 7.82
C ASP A 257 -5.42 -8.61 7.50
N SER A 258 -6.11 -9.21 6.52
CA SER A 258 -7.44 -8.78 6.07
C SER A 258 -8.56 -9.11 7.07
N GLN A 259 -8.25 -9.85 8.14
CA GLN A 259 -9.22 -10.41 9.08
C GLN A 259 -10.23 -11.39 8.46
N ILE A 260 -10.05 -11.80 7.20
CA ILE A 260 -10.88 -12.81 6.54
C ILE A 260 -10.42 -14.20 6.97
N ALA A 261 -11.33 -15.10 7.33
CA ALA A 261 -11.01 -16.49 7.62
C ALA A 261 -10.78 -17.25 6.31
N VAL A 262 -9.64 -17.92 6.17
CA VAL A 262 -9.43 -18.85 5.06
C VAL A 262 -10.21 -20.14 5.37
N PRO A 263 -11.14 -20.58 4.50
CA PRO A 263 -11.85 -21.84 4.67
C PRO A 263 -10.87 -23.02 4.77
N THR A 264 -11.21 -24.00 5.60
CA THR A 264 -10.45 -25.25 5.76
C THR A 264 -11.27 -26.40 5.22
N ASP A 265 -10.66 -27.25 4.40
CA ASP A 265 -11.32 -28.43 3.82
C ASP A 265 -11.36 -29.61 4.81
N HIS A 266 -10.52 -29.57 5.85
CA HIS A 266 -10.38 -30.65 6.81
C HIS A 266 -10.20 -30.13 8.25
N TRP A 267 -10.72 -30.88 9.23
CA TRP A 267 -10.71 -30.49 10.65
C TRP A 267 -9.30 -30.39 11.27
N TRP A 268 -8.29 -31.05 10.68
CA TRP A 268 -6.90 -30.97 11.13
C TRP A 268 -6.14 -29.76 10.56
N GLN A 269 -6.68 -29.10 9.53
CA GLN A 269 -6.08 -27.88 9.02
C GLN A 269 -6.30 -26.76 10.03
N ARG A 270 -5.22 -26.10 10.44
CA ARG A 270 -5.31 -24.95 11.33
C ARG A 270 -5.98 -23.81 10.58
N SER A 271 -7.16 -23.39 11.06
CA SER A 271 -7.77 -22.15 10.61
C SER A 271 -6.77 -21.00 10.77
N HIS A 272 -6.68 -20.14 9.77
CA HIS A 272 -5.84 -18.94 9.76
C HIS A 272 -6.58 -17.79 9.06
N ARG A 273 -5.98 -16.60 9.11
CA ARG A 273 -6.51 -15.40 8.46
C ARG A 273 -5.81 -15.21 7.12
N LEU A 274 -6.55 -14.73 6.13
CA LEU A 274 -6.04 -14.39 4.82
C LEU A 274 -5.10 -13.19 4.97
N LEU A 275 -3.82 -13.42 4.69
CA LEU A 275 -2.85 -12.35 4.53
C LEU A 275 -2.83 -11.95 3.06
N VAL A 276 -2.93 -10.66 2.78
CA VAL A 276 -2.82 -10.12 1.42
C VAL A 276 -1.64 -9.15 1.38
N PRO A 277 -0.79 -9.18 0.33
CA PRO A 277 0.18 -8.13 0.12
C PRO A 277 -0.53 -6.78 0.02
N VAL A 278 0.09 -5.72 0.54
CA VAL A 278 -0.40 -4.34 0.38
C VAL A 278 -0.55 -4.07 -1.11
N ALA A 279 -1.69 -3.52 -1.50
CA ALA A 279 -1.88 -3.01 -2.84
C ALA A 279 -1.22 -1.64 -2.98
N HIS A 280 -0.65 -1.40 -4.15
CA HIS A 280 -0.35 -0.05 -4.64
C HIS A 280 -1.39 0.27 -5.72
N ALA A 281 -1.96 1.46 -5.66
CA ALA A 281 -2.86 1.94 -6.70
C ALA A 281 -2.49 3.37 -7.09
N GLU A 282 -2.62 3.64 -8.38
CA GLU A 282 -2.33 4.94 -8.98
C GLU A 282 -3.25 5.19 -10.18
N TYR A 283 -3.35 6.45 -10.58
CA TYR A 283 -3.89 6.79 -11.90
C TYR A 283 -2.77 6.94 -12.91
N GLU A 284 -2.92 6.35 -14.09
CA GLU A 284 -1.96 6.44 -15.19
C GLU A 284 -2.59 7.14 -16.39
N TRP A 285 -1.99 8.25 -16.85
CA TRP A 285 -2.36 8.93 -18.09
C TRP A 285 -1.51 8.38 -19.22
N LEU A 286 -2.14 7.66 -20.13
CA LEU A 286 -1.55 7.14 -21.35
C LEU A 286 -1.91 8.08 -22.50
N VAL A 287 -0.96 8.94 -22.89
CA VAL A 287 -1.16 9.95 -23.95
C VAL A 287 -0.44 9.53 -25.20
N ARG A 288 -1.16 9.37 -26.31
CA ARG A 288 -0.58 9.00 -27.62
C ARG A 288 -1.09 9.94 -28.70
N GLY A 289 -0.22 10.42 -29.58
CA GLY A 289 -0.65 11.31 -30.64
C GLY A 289 0.46 12.02 -31.41
N PRO A 290 0.09 13.06 -32.20
CA PRO A 290 0.98 13.67 -33.18
C PRO A 290 2.11 14.52 -32.59
N LYS A 291 1.94 15.05 -31.37
CA LYS A 291 2.89 15.96 -30.73
C LYS A 291 3.50 15.39 -29.47
N ILE A 292 2.69 14.75 -28.64
CA ILE A 292 3.10 14.23 -27.34
C ILE A 292 2.82 12.73 -27.29
N ASN A 293 3.82 11.97 -26.83
CA ASN A 293 3.66 10.59 -26.40
C ASN A 293 4.29 10.48 -25.01
N ALA A 294 3.47 10.28 -24.00
CA ALA A 294 3.87 10.38 -22.59
C ALA A 294 3.02 9.46 -21.72
N ASP A 295 3.65 8.93 -20.67
CA ASP A 295 3.01 8.18 -19.59
C ASP A 295 3.30 8.88 -18.26
N VAL A 296 2.24 9.32 -17.59
CA VAL A 296 2.32 10.06 -16.33
C VAL A 296 1.47 9.35 -15.30
N THR A 297 1.93 9.29 -14.05
CA THR A 297 1.18 8.66 -12.96
C THR A 297 0.90 9.63 -11.84
N PHE A 298 -0.16 9.37 -11.07
CA PHE A 298 -0.51 10.13 -9.88
C PHE A 298 -0.88 9.21 -8.74
N TYR A 299 -0.24 9.42 -7.59
CA TYR A 299 -0.60 8.83 -6.31
C TYR A 299 0.00 9.67 -5.16
N PHE A 300 -0.48 9.45 -3.94
CA PHE A 300 0.17 9.96 -2.74
C PHE A 300 1.31 9.02 -2.33
N GLY A 301 2.56 9.42 -2.54
CA GLY A 301 3.73 8.58 -2.34
C GLY A 301 4.23 8.58 -0.90
N ILE A 302 5.04 7.56 -0.57
CA ILE A 302 5.76 7.44 0.71
C ILE A 302 6.75 8.59 0.96
N ASP A 303 7.11 9.31 -0.10
CA ASP A 303 7.89 10.55 -0.08
C ASP A 303 7.11 11.76 0.47
N GLY A 304 5.82 11.56 0.78
CA GLY A 304 4.93 12.61 1.26
C GLY A 304 4.50 13.57 0.16
N ARG A 305 4.50 13.14 -1.10
CA ARG A 305 4.07 13.95 -2.24
C ARG A 305 2.85 13.34 -2.89
N ALA A 306 1.82 14.14 -3.10
CA ALA A 306 0.70 13.79 -3.97
C ALA A 306 0.85 14.66 -5.22
N GLU A 307 1.45 14.10 -6.27
CA GLU A 307 1.86 14.81 -7.48
C GLU A 307 1.80 13.90 -8.71
N PHE A 308 1.66 14.53 -9.87
CA PHE A 308 1.93 13.89 -11.15
C PHE A 308 3.44 13.64 -11.26
N ARG A 309 3.82 12.43 -11.64
CA ARG A 309 5.21 12.00 -11.76
C ARG A 309 5.37 11.02 -12.92
N THR A 310 6.61 10.72 -13.26
CA THR A 310 6.89 9.67 -14.24
C THR A 310 6.96 8.30 -13.57
N ASN A 311 6.68 7.23 -14.32
CA ASN A 311 6.82 5.85 -13.86
C ASN A 311 7.62 5.04 -14.90
N ASP A 312 8.89 5.41 -15.05
CA ASP A 312 9.74 4.91 -16.14
C ASP A 312 10.62 3.73 -15.70
N GLN A 313 10.49 3.26 -14.46
CA GLN A 313 11.26 2.13 -13.95
C GLN A 313 10.54 0.82 -14.26
N LEU A 314 11.32 -0.22 -14.52
CA LEU A 314 10.79 -1.55 -14.75
C LEU A 314 10.27 -2.14 -13.45
N ASN A 315 8.97 -2.45 -13.41
CA ASN A 315 8.40 -3.21 -12.30
C ASN A 315 8.89 -4.67 -12.33
N GLN A 316 9.14 -5.22 -11.15
CA GLN A 316 9.46 -6.64 -11.00
C GLN A 316 8.22 -7.50 -11.37
N PRO A 317 8.35 -8.60 -12.14
CA PRO A 317 7.19 -9.33 -12.65
C PRO A 317 6.20 -9.85 -11.59
N TRP A 318 6.69 -10.17 -10.39
CA TRP A 318 5.86 -10.67 -9.29
C TRP A 318 4.90 -9.62 -8.72
N VAL A 319 5.15 -8.33 -8.98
CA VAL A 319 4.26 -7.22 -8.61
C VAL A 319 2.95 -7.25 -9.40
N MET A 320 2.98 -7.87 -10.58
CA MET A 320 1.86 -7.97 -11.52
C MET A 320 1.38 -6.57 -11.95
N GLY A 321 0.11 -6.45 -12.39
CA GLY A 321 -0.48 -5.18 -12.78
C GLY A 321 -1.81 -5.38 -13.48
N ARG A 322 -2.80 -4.53 -13.18
CA ARG A 322 -4.02 -4.42 -13.99
C ARG A 322 -4.59 -3.01 -13.97
N HIS A 323 -5.26 -2.64 -15.05
CA HIS A 323 -6.19 -1.51 -15.06
C HIS A 323 -7.54 -2.01 -14.57
N ALA A 324 -7.95 -1.60 -13.37
CA ALA A 324 -9.26 -1.95 -12.83
C ALA A 324 -10.39 -1.21 -13.55
N HIS A 325 -10.11 0.02 -13.98
CA HIS A 325 -10.98 0.86 -14.81
C HIS A 325 -10.12 1.64 -15.80
N GLU A 326 -10.67 1.90 -16.98
CA GLU A 326 -10.08 2.80 -17.98
C GLU A 326 -11.10 3.87 -18.34
N TYR A 327 -10.69 5.13 -18.21
CA TYR A 327 -11.51 6.30 -18.46
C TYR A 327 -11.02 6.99 -19.72
N THR A 328 -11.94 7.36 -20.60
CA THR A 328 -11.66 8.08 -21.85
C THR A 328 -12.64 9.25 -22.02
N GLY A 329 -12.34 10.18 -22.93
CA GLY A 329 -13.23 11.30 -23.25
C GLY A 329 -13.60 12.13 -22.01
N ALA A 330 -14.91 12.29 -21.75
CA ALA A 330 -15.40 13.09 -20.63
C ALA A 330 -15.00 12.52 -19.26
N ASP A 331 -14.91 11.19 -19.13
CA ASP A 331 -14.55 10.56 -17.87
C ASP A 331 -13.06 10.75 -17.56
N ALA A 332 -12.19 10.67 -18.58
CA ALA A 332 -10.77 11.01 -18.43
C ALA A 332 -10.57 12.47 -17.97
N ILE A 333 -11.36 13.40 -18.51
CA ILE A 333 -11.35 14.81 -18.12
C ILE A 333 -11.80 14.97 -16.66
N GLU A 334 -12.85 14.27 -16.23
CA GLU A 334 -13.35 14.35 -14.85
C GLU A 334 -12.35 13.76 -13.84
N VAL A 335 -11.77 12.59 -14.13
CA VAL A 335 -10.71 12.02 -13.28
C VAL A 335 -9.53 12.99 -13.18
N THR A 336 -9.13 13.60 -14.29
CA THR A 336 -8.05 14.60 -14.32
C THR A 336 -8.37 15.84 -13.48
N ARG A 337 -9.61 16.33 -13.53
CA ARG A 337 -10.07 17.46 -12.70
C ARG A 337 -9.94 17.14 -11.21
N LEU A 338 -10.47 15.98 -10.80
CA LEU A 338 -10.45 15.54 -9.41
C LEU A 338 -9.02 15.32 -8.91
N THR A 339 -8.15 14.73 -9.73
CA THR A 339 -6.74 14.57 -9.40
C THR A 339 -6.04 15.92 -9.20
N GLY A 340 -6.25 16.89 -10.10
CA GLY A 340 -5.68 18.23 -9.95
C GLY A 340 -6.14 18.96 -8.69
N GLN A 341 -7.41 18.79 -8.32
CA GLN A 341 -7.95 19.32 -7.06
C GLN A 341 -7.39 18.59 -5.83
N MET A 342 -7.25 17.26 -5.88
CA MET A 342 -6.62 16.48 -4.81
C MET A 342 -5.19 16.94 -4.57
N MET A 343 -4.39 17.08 -5.64
CA MET A 343 -3.01 17.59 -5.54
C MET A 343 -2.96 18.95 -4.82
N ARG A 344 -3.87 19.87 -5.18
CA ARG A 344 -3.99 21.17 -4.52
C ARG A 344 -4.43 21.05 -3.06
N ALA A 345 -5.35 20.16 -2.75
CA ALA A 345 -5.78 19.89 -1.38
C ALA A 345 -4.59 19.42 -0.53
N TYR A 346 -3.78 18.47 -1.03
CA TYR A 346 -2.55 18.06 -0.35
C TYR A 346 -1.55 19.21 -0.15
N ALA A 347 -1.42 20.14 -1.10
CA ALA A 347 -0.59 21.32 -0.91
C ALA A 347 -1.07 22.19 0.28
N TYR A 348 -2.39 22.39 0.44
CA TYR A 348 -2.95 23.06 1.62
C TYR A 348 -2.71 22.26 2.90
N LEU A 349 -2.88 20.94 2.87
CA LEU A 349 -2.67 20.08 4.03
C LEU A 349 -1.21 20.07 4.49
N HIS A 350 -0.24 20.03 3.57
CA HIS A 350 1.18 20.12 3.92
C HIS A 350 1.52 21.48 4.53
N ALA A 351 0.91 22.57 4.04
CA ALA A 351 1.11 23.89 4.62
C ALA A 351 0.45 24.03 6.01
N ALA A 352 -0.71 23.40 6.22
CA ALA A 352 -1.43 23.42 7.50
C ALA A 352 -0.80 22.47 8.54
N HIS A 353 -0.14 21.40 8.09
CA HIS A 353 0.39 20.33 8.94
C HIS A 353 1.83 19.95 8.59
N PRO A 354 2.78 20.92 8.59
CA PRO A 354 4.19 20.67 8.24
C PRO A 354 4.88 19.66 9.17
N GLN A 355 4.36 19.51 10.39
CA GLN A 355 4.85 18.59 11.41
C GLN A 355 4.54 17.12 11.16
N LEU A 356 3.69 16.80 10.19
CA LEU A 356 3.35 15.41 9.91
C LEU A 356 4.57 14.71 9.30
N PRO A 357 5.02 13.59 9.89
CA PRO A 357 6.17 12.88 9.36
C PRO A 357 5.84 12.29 7.98
N PHE A 358 6.86 12.15 7.14
CA PHE A 358 6.71 11.63 5.77
C PHE A 358 5.68 12.42 4.94
N GLY A 359 5.58 13.74 5.18
CA GLY A 359 4.56 14.59 4.55
C GLY A 359 3.13 14.14 4.85
N GLY A 360 2.91 13.38 5.93
CA GLY A 360 1.61 12.85 6.29
C GLY A 360 1.26 11.51 5.66
N TYR A 361 2.19 10.77 5.06
CA TYR A 361 1.90 9.38 4.65
C TYR A 361 1.37 8.54 5.82
N TYR A 362 0.38 7.67 5.57
CA TYR A 362 -0.55 7.04 6.53
C TYR A 362 -1.58 7.97 7.17
N THR A 363 -1.20 9.15 7.67
CA THR A 363 -2.14 10.05 8.37
C THR A 363 -3.09 10.77 7.39
N LEU A 364 -2.57 11.31 6.29
CA LEU A 364 -3.34 11.90 5.19
C LEU A 364 -3.75 10.86 4.13
N GLY A 365 -3.42 9.58 4.35
CA GLY A 365 -3.70 8.46 3.44
C GLY A 365 -2.44 7.72 3.00
N VAL A 366 -2.63 6.70 2.19
CA VAL A 366 -1.60 6.01 1.40
C VAL A 366 -1.88 6.19 -0.09
N CYS A 367 -1.03 5.62 -0.96
CA CYS A 367 -1.13 5.76 -2.42
C CYS A 367 -2.54 5.55 -2.99
N GLN A 368 -3.26 4.57 -2.45
CA GLN A 368 -4.59 4.19 -2.92
C GLN A 368 -5.76 5.01 -2.36
N ASP A 369 -5.59 5.81 -1.30
CA ASP A 369 -6.72 6.55 -0.70
C ASP A 369 -7.35 7.54 -1.69
N VAL A 370 -6.51 8.28 -2.43
CA VAL A 370 -6.98 9.22 -3.47
C VAL A 370 -7.62 8.48 -4.63
N VAL A 371 -7.03 7.36 -5.06
CA VAL A 371 -7.59 6.54 -6.12
C VAL A 371 -8.97 6.02 -5.71
N GLY A 372 -9.12 5.54 -4.48
CA GLY A 372 -10.38 5.07 -3.93
C GLY A 372 -11.44 6.16 -3.78
N ALA A 373 -11.04 7.38 -3.43
CA ALA A 373 -11.95 8.53 -3.37
C ALA A 373 -12.52 8.90 -4.76
N ILE A 374 -11.66 8.88 -5.78
CA ILE A 374 -12.08 9.15 -7.16
C ILE A 374 -12.87 7.96 -7.73
N GLU A 375 -12.47 6.71 -7.49
CA GLU A 375 -13.22 5.51 -7.90
C GLU A 375 -14.64 5.53 -7.31
N MET A 376 -14.77 5.90 -6.04
CA MET A 376 -16.06 6.10 -5.37
C MET A 376 -16.91 7.15 -6.09
N ARG A 377 -16.31 8.27 -6.51
CA ARG A 377 -16.99 9.34 -7.25
C ARG A 377 -17.44 8.92 -8.64
N MET A 378 -16.63 8.11 -9.33
CA MET A 378 -16.87 7.68 -10.70
C MET A 378 -17.84 6.49 -10.78
N THR A 379 -17.80 5.58 -9.81
CA THR A 379 -18.52 4.29 -9.88
C THR A 379 -19.58 4.10 -8.78
N GLY A 380 -19.62 4.99 -7.79
CA GLY A 380 -20.51 4.88 -6.62
C GLY A 380 -20.04 3.91 -5.53
N LYS A 381 -18.87 3.29 -5.71
CA LYS A 381 -18.22 2.42 -4.71
C LYS A 381 -16.70 2.49 -4.85
N THR A 382 -15.97 2.11 -3.80
CA THR A 382 -14.54 1.82 -3.92
C THR A 382 -14.27 0.36 -3.66
N THR A 383 -13.30 -0.19 -4.37
CA THR A 383 -12.82 -1.56 -4.25
C THR A 383 -11.38 -1.63 -3.77
N LEU A 384 -10.83 -0.53 -3.24
CA LEU A 384 -9.45 -0.43 -2.76
C LEU A 384 -9.34 -0.67 -1.25
N PHE A 385 -8.33 -1.44 -0.85
CA PHE A 385 -7.96 -1.76 0.54
C PHE A 385 -6.42 -1.89 0.67
N PRO A 386 -5.78 -1.27 1.69
CA PRO A 386 -6.37 -0.51 2.79
C PRO A 386 -6.45 1.01 2.55
N ASN A 387 -7.47 1.67 3.12
CA ASN A 387 -7.54 3.13 3.16
C ASN A 387 -7.28 3.63 4.58
N THR A 388 -6.36 4.59 4.71
CA THR A 388 -5.85 5.03 6.02
C THR A 388 -6.15 6.48 6.39
N ALA A 389 -6.60 7.30 5.44
CA ALA A 389 -6.72 8.74 5.62
C ALA A 389 -7.58 9.10 6.83
N LYS A 390 -7.06 10.02 7.65
CA LYS A 390 -7.79 10.68 8.74
C LYS A 390 -8.49 11.91 8.16
N THR A 391 -9.78 11.79 7.88
CA THR A 391 -10.51 12.80 7.10
C THR A 391 -10.72 14.11 7.83
N GLU A 392 -10.54 14.15 9.15
CA GLU A 392 -10.55 15.39 9.93
C GLU A 392 -9.52 16.41 9.43
N PHE A 393 -8.38 15.97 8.91
CA PHE A 393 -7.36 16.85 8.33
C PHE A 393 -7.83 17.50 7.03
N PHE A 394 -8.64 16.81 6.22
CA PHE A 394 -9.15 17.30 4.93
C PHE A 394 -10.16 18.45 5.07
N ARG A 395 -10.45 18.91 6.28
CA ARG A 395 -11.21 20.13 6.56
C ARG A 395 -10.34 21.39 6.62
N ASP A 396 -9.02 21.23 6.68
CA ASP A 396 -8.06 22.33 6.70
C ASP A 396 -7.66 22.81 5.29
N GLN A 397 -8.33 22.29 4.25
CA GLN A 397 -8.22 22.72 2.87
C GLN A 397 -9.59 23.24 2.36
N PRO A 398 -9.63 24.17 1.39
CA PRO A 398 -10.85 24.93 1.08
C PRO A 398 -11.87 24.23 0.17
N ASP A 399 -11.52 23.12 -0.48
CA ASP A 399 -12.38 22.43 -1.46
C ASP A 399 -13.32 21.42 -0.78
N ALA A 400 -14.58 21.83 -0.59
CA ALA A 400 -15.60 21.01 0.05
C ALA A 400 -15.96 19.73 -0.74
N GLU A 401 -15.76 19.70 -2.07
CA GLU A 401 -15.95 18.48 -2.85
C GLU A 401 -14.92 17.44 -2.43
N ILE A 402 -13.66 17.85 -2.31
CA ILE A 402 -12.55 16.99 -1.88
C ILE A 402 -12.76 16.46 -0.46
N THR A 403 -13.15 17.31 0.49
CA THR A 403 -13.48 16.87 1.85
C THR A 403 -14.59 15.80 1.83
N LYS A 404 -15.65 16.04 1.06
CA LYS A 404 -16.78 15.10 0.93
C LYS A 404 -16.35 13.76 0.31
N LEU A 405 -15.46 13.79 -0.69
CA LEU A 405 -14.93 12.58 -1.30
C LEU A 405 -14.14 11.75 -0.30
N MET A 406 -13.23 12.39 0.45
CA MET A 406 -12.44 11.69 1.46
C MET A 406 -13.30 11.13 2.60
N ASP A 407 -14.30 11.89 3.07
CA ASP A 407 -15.27 11.44 4.08
C ASP A 407 -16.12 10.24 3.62
N ALA A 408 -16.31 10.05 2.31
CA ALA A 408 -17.12 8.95 1.77
C ALA A 408 -16.36 7.62 1.65
N VAL A 409 -15.02 7.65 1.70
CA VAL A 409 -14.19 6.45 1.55
C VAL A 409 -14.21 5.65 2.86
N PRO A 410 -14.42 4.32 2.84
CA PRO A 410 -14.32 3.51 4.05
C PRO A 410 -12.89 3.48 4.59
N HIS A 411 -12.71 3.64 5.91
CA HIS A 411 -11.40 3.67 6.57
C HIS A 411 -11.13 2.40 7.38
N ASP A 412 -9.94 1.82 7.22
CA ASP A 412 -9.60 0.54 7.82
C ASP A 412 -8.80 0.68 9.14
N THR A 413 -8.47 1.91 9.52
CA THR A 413 -7.66 2.23 10.72
C THR A 413 -8.39 2.03 12.03
N SER A 414 -9.72 1.89 12.03
CA SER A 414 -10.54 1.71 13.23
C SER A 414 -10.50 0.29 13.82
N GLY A 415 -9.92 -0.67 13.08
CA GLY A 415 -9.94 -2.10 13.43
C GLY A 415 -11.18 -2.85 12.93
N THR A 416 -12.17 -2.13 12.39
CA THR A 416 -13.31 -2.73 11.69
C THR A 416 -12.80 -3.58 10.52
N PRO A 417 -13.27 -4.83 10.36
CA PRO A 417 -12.87 -5.64 9.22
C PRO A 417 -13.28 -5.00 7.89
N PRO A 418 -12.42 -5.03 6.87
CA PRO A 418 -12.73 -4.48 5.56
C PRO A 418 -13.80 -5.31 4.85
N ALA A 419 -14.59 -4.69 3.98
CA ALA A 419 -15.49 -5.42 3.09
C ALA A 419 -14.71 -6.41 2.19
N PHE A 420 -15.26 -7.60 1.97
CA PHE A 420 -14.59 -8.64 1.18
C PHE A 420 -14.27 -8.16 -0.23
N GLU A 421 -15.20 -7.45 -0.87
CA GLU A 421 -15.07 -6.92 -2.22
C GLU A 421 -13.93 -5.92 -2.35
N ARG A 422 -13.59 -5.19 -1.27
CA ARG A 422 -12.43 -4.29 -1.26
C ARG A 422 -11.11 -5.06 -1.18
N VAL A 423 -11.05 -6.14 -0.38
CA VAL A 423 -9.84 -6.98 -0.28
C VAL A 423 -9.54 -7.70 -1.59
N PHE A 424 -10.56 -8.26 -2.26
CA PHE A 424 -10.35 -8.91 -3.57
C PHE A 424 -10.21 -7.88 -4.70
N GLY A 425 -10.90 -6.76 -4.61
CA GLY A 425 -10.83 -5.68 -5.58
C GLY A 425 -9.46 -5.03 -5.63
N SER A 426 -8.76 -4.90 -4.51
CA SER A 426 -7.43 -4.28 -4.47
C SER A 426 -6.32 -5.13 -5.10
N LEU A 427 -6.59 -6.39 -5.44
CA LEU A 427 -5.60 -7.29 -6.03
C LEU A 427 -5.21 -6.84 -7.45
N PRO A 428 -3.94 -7.06 -7.86
CA PRO A 428 -3.42 -6.65 -9.16
C PRO A 428 -3.86 -7.57 -10.31
N THR A 429 -4.66 -8.60 -10.03
CA THR A 429 -5.22 -9.51 -11.03
C THR A 429 -6.61 -9.98 -10.59
N THR A 430 -7.45 -10.33 -11.56
CA THR A 430 -8.71 -11.05 -11.31
C THR A 430 -8.54 -12.57 -11.48
N ASP A 431 -7.50 -13.00 -12.19
CA ASP A 431 -7.10 -14.41 -12.27
C ASP A 431 -6.18 -14.75 -11.10
N MET A 432 -6.77 -15.33 -10.05
CA MET A 432 -6.02 -15.74 -8.86
C MET A 432 -4.99 -16.83 -9.17
N ASN A 433 -5.12 -17.58 -10.28
CA ASN A 433 -4.13 -18.59 -10.64
C ASN A 433 -2.80 -17.98 -11.10
N ALA A 434 -2.82 -16.72 -11.56
CA ALA A 434 -1.62 -15.98 -11.94
C ALA A 434 -0.82 -15.49 -10.72
N ILE A 435 -1.35 -15.58 -9.50
CA ILE A 435 -0.63 -15.25 -8.28
C ILE A 435 0.49 -16.26 -8.05
N THR A 436 1.72 -15.77 -8.05
CA THR A 436 2.94 -16.57 -7.91
C THR A 436 3.45 -16.63 -6.47
N ILE A 437 2.93 -15.77 -5.61
CA ILE A 437 3.31 -15.69 -4.20
C ILE A 437 2.97 -17.01 -3.52
N PRO A 438 3.95 -17.75 -2.96
CA PRO A 438 3.72 -19.07 -2.39
C PRO A 438 2.52 -19.09 -1.43
N GLY A 439 1.62 -20.05 -1.66
CA GLY A 439 0.42 -20.35 -0.87
C GLY A 439 -0.64 -19.24 -0.75
N LEU A 440 -0.35 -17.99 -1.13
CA LEU A 440 -1.33 -16.93 -1.26
C LEU A 440 -2.40 -17.29 -2.29
N ARG A 441 -1.99 -17.86 -3.43
CA ARG A 441 -2.90 -18.35 -4.49
C ARG A 441 -4.00 -19.25 -3.93
N ASP A 442 -3.62 -20.28 -3.19
CA ASP A 442 -4.56 -21.27 -2.66
C ASP A 442 -5.51 -20.64 -1.61
N ASP A 443 -4.98 -19.76 -0.76
CA ASP A 443 -5.78 -19.03 0.23
C ASP A 443 -6.80 -18.11 -0.46
N LEU A 444 -6.40 -17.41 -1.53
CA LEU A 444 -7.27 -16.55 -2.34
C LEU A 444 -8.34 -17.37 -3.06
N LEU A 445 -7.97 -18.47 -3.72
CA LEU A 445 -8.93 -19.34 -4.41
C LEU A 445 -9.98 -19.92 -3.46
N ARG A 446 -9.56 -20.42 -2.29
CA ARG A 446 -10.49 -20.91 -1.26
C ARG A 446 -11.42 -19.81 -0.76
N SER A 447 -10.86 -18.64 -0.47
CA SER A 447 -11.62 -17.50 0.05
C SER A 447 -12.58 -16.93 -0.99
N GLN A 448 -12.19 -16.90 -2.27
CA GLN A 448 -13.05 -16.46 -3.38
C GLN A 448 -14.20 -17.45 -3.62
N ALA A 449 -13.91 -18.76 -3.61
CA ALA A 449 -14.95 -19.78 -3.73
C ALA A 449 -15.95 -19.70 -2.57
N ALA A 450 -15.46 -19.41 -1.36
CA ALA A 450 -16.29 -19.16 -0.19
C ALA A 450 -17.16 -17.90 -0.32
N LEU A 451 -16.59 -16.81 -0.84
CA LEU A 451 -17.33 -15.58 -1.12
C LEU A 451 -18.48 -15.83 -2.11
N GLN A 452 -18.22 -16.55 -3.20
CA GLN A 452 -19.21 -16.89 -4.21
C GLN A 452 -20.37 -17.75 -3.66
N ARG A 453 -20.11 -18.57 -2.64
CA ARG A 453 -21.14 -19.36 -1.94
C ARG A 453 -21.85 -18.59 -0.82
N GLY A 454 -21.39 -17.39 -0.47
CA GLY A 454 -21.89 -16.62 0.66
C GLY A 454 -21.53 -17.21 2.03
N ASP A 455 -20.47 -18.03 2.11
CA ASP A 455 -20.04 -18.67 3.36
C ASP A 455 -18.76 -18.04 3.97
N LEU A 456 -18.17 -17.06 3.28
CA LEU A 456 -16.98 -16.34 3.74
C LEU A 456 -17.27 -15.53 5.01
N ARG A 457 -16.35 -15.55 5.98
CA ARG A 457 -16.51 -14.90 7.28
C ARG A 457 -15.24 -14.18 7.68
N HIS A 458 -15.41 -13.12 8.47
CA HIS A 458 -14.31 -12.56 9.23
C HIS A 458 -13.96 -13.44 10.44
N ARG A 459 -12.68 -13.45 10.79
CA ARG A 459 -12.17 -14.03 12.02
C ARG A 459 -11.64 -12.94 12.93
N TYR A 460 -12.44 -12.65 13.96
CA TYR A 460 -12.05 -11.73 15.03
C TYR A 460 -11.02 -12.38 15.94
N VAL A 461 -9.93 -11.67 16.20
CA VAL A 461 -9.05 -12.00 17.32
C VAL A 461 -9.64 -11.35 18.56
N LEU A 462 -10.08 -12.16 19.51
CA LEU A 462 -10.42 -11.64 20.84
C LEU A 462 -9.14 -11.00 21.41
N THR A 463 -9.11 -9.68 21.47
CA THR A 463 -7.99 -8.96 22.06
C THR A 463 -7.90 -9.30 23.55
N GLY A 464 -6.69 -9.20 24.12
CA GLY A 464 -6.50 -9.43 25.56
C GLY A 464 -7.43 -8.57 26.43
N GLN A 465 -7.84 -7.40 25.95
CA GLN A 465 -8.83 -6.54 26.61
C GLN A 465 -10.23 -7.16 26.65
N VAL A 466 -10.72 -7.73 25.55
CA VAL A 466 -12.05 -8.39 25.53
C VAL A 466 -12.05 -9.62 26.45
N LEU A 467 -10.96 -10.40 26.43
CA LEU A 467 -10.78 -11.52 27.36
C LEU A 467 -10.69 -11.04 28.82
N SER A 468 -10.05 -9.91 29.07
CA SER A 468 -9.96 -9.31 30.42
C SER A 468 -11.32 -8.82 30.89
N ILE A 469 -12.09 -8.12 30.06
CA ILE A 469 -13.45 -7.67 30.39
C ILE A 469 -14.35 -8.87 30.66
N ALA A 470 -14.34 -9.89 29.78
CA ALA A 470 -15.07 -11.12 30.00
C ALA A 470 -14.65 -11.81 31.30
N GLY A 471 -13.35 -11.85 31.57
CA GLY A 471 -12.79 -12.38 32.83
C GLY A 471 -13.28 -11.63 34.06
N VAL A 472 -13.28 -10.29 34.04
CA VAL A 472 -13.79 -9.44 35.14
C VAL A 472 -15.30 -9.64 35.33
N LEU A 473 -16.07 -9.71 34.24
CA LEU A 473 -17.52 -9.94 34.30
C LEU A 473 -17.85 -11.32 34.88
N ILE A 474 -17.14 -12.36 34.44
CA ILE A 474 -17.28 -13.73 34.97
C ILE A 474 -16.91 -13.76 36.45
N ALA A 475 -15.78 -13.16 36.83
CA ALA A 475 -15.34 -13.10 38.23
C ALA A 475 -16.35 -12.34 39.11
N SER A 476 -16.85 -11.19 38.65
CA SER A 476 -17.84 -10.39 39.36
C SER A 476 -19.18 -11.12 39.50
N GLY A 477 -19.64 -11.80 38.44
CA GLY A 477 -20.83 -12.64 38.45
C GLY A 477 -20.69 -13.80 39.44
N LEU A 478 -19.52 -14.44 39.50
CA LEU A 478 -19.23 -15.51 40.46
C LEU A 478 -19.27 -15.00 41.91
N VAL A 479 -18.70 -13.81 42.18
CA VAL A 479 -18.75 -13.17 43.50
C VAL A 479 -20.20 -12.86 43.90
N VAL A 480 -21.00 -12.25 43.02
CA VAL A 480 -22.42 -11.95 43.29
C VAL A 480 -23.22 -13.23 43.53
N TRP A 481 -22.98 -14.28 42.74
CA TRP A 481 -23.62 -15.58 42.93
C TRP A 481 -23.26 -16.20 44.28
N LEU A 482 -21.98 -16.20 44.66
CA LEU A 482 -21.51 -16.70 45.96
C LEU A 482 -22.11 -15.90 47.13
N LEU A 483 -22.22 -14.57 47.01
CA LEU A 483 -22.84 -13.71 48.02
C LEU A 483 -24.34 -13.99 48.16
N ARG A 484 -25.07 -14.18 47.05
CA ARG A 484 -26.49 -14.57 47.07
C ARG A 484 -26.67 -15.96 47.69
N PHE A 485 -25.83 -16.92 47.31
CA PHE A 485 -25.89 -18.27 47.82
C PHE A 485 -25.67 -18.32 49.35
N ARG A 486 -24.70 -17.53 49.86
CA ARG A 486 -24.48 -17.37 51.30
C ARG A 486 -25.65 -16.73 52.03
N ARG A 487 -26.34 -15.75 51.41
CA ARG A 487 -27.54 -15.13 52.00
C ARG A 487 -28.75 -16.06 52.01
N SER A 488 -28.91 -16.94 51.02
CA SER A 488 -30.02 -17.90 50.98
C SER A 488 -29.90 -19.07 51.98
N ARG A 489 -28.72 -19.26 52.56
CA ARG A 489 -28.43 -20.31 53.57
C ARG A 489 -28.40 -19.80 55.01
N ARG A 490 -28.55 -18.49 55.21
CA ARG A 490 -28.82 -17.88 56.51
C ARG A 490 -30.30 -17.54 56.57
#